data_AF-A0A359D2B1-F1
#
_entry.id   AF-A0A359D2B1-F1
#
_cell.length_a   1.000
_cell.length_b   1.000
_cell.length_c   1.000
_cell.angle_alpha   90.00
_cell.angle_beta   90.00
_cell.angle_gamma   90.00
#
_symmetry.space_group_name_H-M   'P 1'
#
loop_
_entity.id
_entity.type
_entity.pdbx_description
1 polymer ?
#
loop_
_entity_poly.entity_id
_entity_poly.type
_entity_poly.pdbx_seq_one_letter_code
_entity_poly.pdbx_strand_id
1 'polypeptide(L)'
;MQDNYFHKEGTGFGDVGMFIFGTQSSSEIYNNTFTNMPTSGFVALDRNNVKLTCNRFGSENEANGNIFDISVLKYQYPFSQPPLLKNSYIAQFQGLPASPFFPGISAKNQFFTNRCELNTGQNAFFTNPEGTNPNYKYVYNAGVSGSSVNWTDFIGCFSNTFIQKTSITQPLIVVENCPPSIEQPVIPINIGNNRLSQINTEIQTNKTELHNLIDNGNTSLLLDMIQNATNGNFKILCNKLLEASPYLSDTVLLTFMRDQKQYNPPNKTNVLLANSPLPDIAKAEIDGLALPQHFINILKQYQIGINQRVQKEIQFENLVIEKEQLISTLIEQSLRDTSSEKLDSVVNLLQTQTDLQSKLTLISLLTGDSRYNDATSAIILALPFINDLTSEKQEEFSNYLNLLDFHVALVQLPDSVQDSIVSENSTFLYNFASFPGYGSIDAQLLLEKANVKDYYEIIDIPMFIDAKYFTQPTENISTNNGYSEVPETVQIYPNPVTDKVIVQYSFQDEDISYFIQLFSCDGKLLLSLPLRQQIGLEEIEINGFNPGNYILTIRNAIEIKHIEKITINK
;
A
#
# COMPACT_ATOMS: atom_id res chain seq x y z
N MET A 1 -5.67 12.61 -27.43
CA MET A 1 -5.77 14.03 -27.02
C MET A 1 -7.02 14.60 -27.66
N GLN A 2 -7.91 15.25 -26.91
CA GLN A 2 -8.96 16.08 -27.50
C GLN A 2 -8.41 17.50 -27.66
N ASP A 3 -8.73 18.14 -28.79
CA ASP A 3 -8.33 19.53 -29.05
C ASP A 3 -9.03 20.48 -28.05
N ASN A 4 -8.23 21.34 -27.40
CA ASN A 4 -8.76 22.41 -26.56
C ASN A 4 -9.12 23.62 -27.45
N TYR A 5 -10.41 23.95 -27.52
CA TYR A 5 -10.88 25.16 -28.23
C TYR A 5 -10.91 26.35 -27.27
N PHE A 6 -10.07 27.35 -27.51
CA PHE A 6 -10.10 28.62 -26.78
C PHE A 6 -10.94 29.64 -27.58
N HIS A 7 -12.02 30.15 -26.97
CA HIS A 7 -12.88 31.19 -27.55
C HIS A 7 -12.82 32.45 -26.69
N LYS A 8 -12.81 33.63 -27.33
CA LYS A 8 -12.86 34.93 -26.65
C LYS A 8 -14.26 35.51 -26.80
N GLU A 9 -14.99 35.66 -25.71
CA GLU A 9 -16.25 36.40 -25.67
C GLU A 9 -16.22 37.51 -24.61
N GLY A 10 -16.50 38.74 -25.03
CA GLY A 10 -16.84 39.86 -24.16
C GLY A 10 -15.79 40.96 -24.03
N THR A 11 -16.27 42.21 -24.00
CA THR A 11 -15.54 43.44 -23.63
C THR A 11 -16.00 43.96 -22.25
N GLY A 12 -16.40 43.06 -21.36
CA GLY A 12 -16.91 43.39 -20.03
C GLY A 12 -15.80 43.51 -18.98
N PHE A 13 -15.96 44.46 -18.06
CA PHE A 13 -15.09 44.65 -16.89
C PHE A 13 -14.91 43.35 -16.08
N GLY A 14 -13.72 42.76 -16.17
CA GLY A 14 -13.30 41.57 -15.43
C GLY A 14 -12.41 40.67 -16.27
N ASP A 15 -11.23 41.16 -16.67
CA ASP A 15 -10.37 40.43 -17.61
C ASP A 15 -9.63 39.27 -16.92
N VAL A 16 -10.26 38.09 -16.91
CA VAL A 16 -9.67 36.81 -16.53
C VAL A 16 -8.95 36.21 -17.74
N GLY A 17 -7.74 35.72 -17.53
CA GLY A 17 -6.90 35.16 -18.58
C GLY A 17 -7.34 33.81 -19.10
N MET A 18 -7.65 32.87 -18.21
CA MET A 18 -8.24 31.58 -18.56
C MET A 18 -9.33 31.20 -17.55
N PHE A 19 -10.48 30.80 -18.10
CA PHE A 19 -11.66 30.38 -17.36
C PHE A 19 -12.00 28.93 -17.75
N ILE A 20 -12.03 28.03 -16.76
CA ILE A 20 -12.39 26.62 -16.98
C ILE A 20 -13.70 26.28 -16.29
N PHE A 21 -14.58 25.62 -17.05
CA PHE A 21 -15.91 25.19 -16.62
C PHE A 21 -16.24 23.82 -17.21
N GLY A 22 -16.93 22.96 -16.45
CA GLY A 22 -17.54 21.73 -16.98
C GLY A 22 -16.60 20.53 -17.18
N THR A 23 -15.47 20.44 -16.48
CA THR A 23 -14.57 19.27 -16.58
C THR A 23 -15.18 18.03 -15.91
N GLN A 24 -15.37 16.94 -16.66
CA GLN A 24 -16.00 15.71 -16.14
C GLN A 24 -15.03 14.79 -15.37
N SER A 25 -13.72 15.05 -15.42
CA SER A 25 -12.67 14.24 -14.79
C SER A 25 -11.50 15.08 -14.26
N SER A 26 -10.64 14.47 -13.43
CA SER A 26 -9.37 15.08 -12.99
C SER A 26 -8.52 15.46 -14.20
N SER A 27 -8.13 16.73 -14.29
CA SER A 27 -7.43 17.29 -15.45
C SER A 27 -6.17 18.04 -15.01
N GLU A 28 -5.18 18.19 -15.90
CA GLU A 28 -3.93 18.89 -15.59
C GLU A 28 -3.62 19.93 -16.66
N ILE A 29 -3.31 21.15 -16.23
CA ILE A 29 -2.78 22.21 -17.10
C ILE A 29 -1.28 22.24 -16.87
N TYR A 30 -0.53 21.98 -17.94
CA TYR A 30 0.89 21.69 -17.87
C TYR A 30 1.70 22.58 -18.81
N ASN A 31 2.77 23.18 -18.29
CA ASN A 31 3.81 23.87 -19.06
C ASN A 31 3.32 24.99 -20.00
N ASN A 32 2.33 25.77 -19.56
CA ASN A 32 1.84 26.95 -20.29
C ASN A 32 2.50 28.22 -19.81
N THR A 33 2.53 29.26 -20.65
CA THR A 33 2.96 30.62 -20.28
C THR A 33 1.80 31.60 -20.43
N PHE A 34 1.37 32.20 -19.32
CA PHE A 34 0.29 33.19 -19.27
C PHE A 34 0.89 34.59 -19.14
N THR A 35 0.73 35.44 -20.16
CA THR A 35 1.27 36.81 -20.20
C THR A 35 0.16 37.81 -20.52
N ASN A 36 0.32 39.08 -20.11
CA ASN A 36 -0.62 40.18 -20.35
C ASN A 36 -2.06 39.97 -19.80
N MET A 37 -2.24 39.36 -18.63
CA MET A 37 -3.60 39.19 -18.06
C MET A 37 -3.97 40.37 -17.13
N PRO A 38 -5.06 41.12 -17.39
CA PRO A 38 -5.30 42.40 -16.70
C PRO A 38 -5.79 42.28 -15.25
N THR A 39 -6.41 41.15 -14.85
CA THR A 39 -6.87 40.96 -13.45
C THR A 39 -6.49 39.62 -12.84
N SER A 40 -6.78 38.47 -13.47
CA SER A 40 -6.36 37.16 -12.94
C SER A 40 -5.83 36.25 -14.02
N GLY A 41 -4.71 35.56 -13.77
CA GLY A 41 -4.13 34.61 -14.70
C GLY A 41 -5.05 33.40 -14.94
N PHE A 42 -5.51 32.78 -13.85
CA PHE A 42 -6.35 31.57 -13.89
C PHE A 42 -7.50 31.61 -12.87
N VAL A 43 -8.73 31.28 -13.32
CA VAL A 43 -9.95 31.17 -12.48
C VAL A 43 -10.74 29.90 -12.83
N ALA A 44 -11.32 29.22 -11.84
CA ALA A 44 -12.12 28.00 -12.05
C ALA A 44 -13.30 27.87 -11.03
N LEU A 45 -14.54 27.56 -11.48
CA LEU A 45 -15.81 27.50 -10.71
C LEU A 45 -16.65 26.17 -10.71
N ASP A 46 -16.48 25.19 -9.77
CA ASP A 46 -17.39 24.03 -9.39
C ASP A 46 -17.25 22.54 -9.88
N ARG A 47 -16.56 21.64 -9.14
CA ARG A 47 -16.47 20.15 -9.30
C ARG A 47 -15.48 19.59 -10.34
N ASN A 48 -14.21 19.47 -9.92
CA ASN A 48 -13.24 18.40 -10.22
C ASN A 48 -11.79 18.92 -10.25
N ASN A 49 -10.89 18.07 -9.74
CA ASN A 49 -9.50 18.32 -9.35
C ASN A 49 -8.55 18.76 -10.48
N VAL A 50 -8.61 20.03 -10.90
CA VAL A 50 -7.63 20.55 -11.87
C VAL A 50 -6.29 20.82 -11.18
N LYS A 51 -5.23 20.13 -11.63
CA LYS A 51 -3.85 20.39 -11.21
C LYS A 51 -3.18 21.40 -12.13
N LEU A 52 -2.39 22.29 -11.56
CA LEU A 52 -1.55 23.24 -12.28
C LEU A 52 -0.10 22.86 -12.01
N THR A 53 0.63 22.44 -13.03
CA THR A 53 2.03 22.03 -12.89
C THR A 53 2.90 22.63 -13.99
N CYS A 54 4.13 23.01 -13.64
CA CYS A 54 5.11 23.54 -14.59
C CYS A 54 4.69 24.82 -15.37
N ASN A 55 3.64 25.54 -14.96
CA ASN A 55 3.17 26.72 -15.69
C ASN A 55 3.97 27.98 -15.31
N ARG A 56 4.02 28.96 -16.22
CA ARG A 56 4.60 30.28 -16.03
C ARG A 56 3.51 31.35 -16.07
N PHE A 57 3.44 32.19 -15.05
CA PHE A 57 2.50 33.31 -14.96
C PHE A 57 3.28 34.63 -14.96
N GLY A 58 3.00 35.53 -15.90
CA GLY A 58 3.72 36.78 -16.13
C GLY A 58 5.03 36.63 -16.90
N SER A 59 5.71 37.77 -17.14
CA SER A 59 7.07 37.82 -17.69
C SER A 59 7.91 38.93 -17.05
N GLU A 60 9.24 38.81 -17.08
CA GLU A 60 10.20 39.76 -16.48
C GLU A 60 10.02 41.22 -16.96
N ASN A 61 9.36 41.44 -18.10
CA ASN A 61 9.21 42.76 -18.73
C ASN A 61 7.79 43.34 -18.61
N GLU A 62 6.86 42.70 -17.89
CA GLU A 62 5.50 43.18 -17.72
C GLU A 62 5.40 44.25 -16.62
N ALA A 63 5.28 45.52 -17.02
CA ALA A 63 5.24 46.66 -16.10
C ALA A 63 4.05 46.66 -15.12
N ASN A 64 2.95 45.97 -15.44
CA ASN A 64 1.73 45.98 -14.62
C ASN A 64 1.30 44.63 -14.02
N GLY A 65 1.89 43.51 -14.45
CA GLY A 65 1.65 42.14 -13.97
C GLY A 65 0.16 41.72 -13.87
N ASN A 66 -0.08 40.50 -13.40
CA ASN A 66 -1.43 40.07 -13.00
C ASN A 66 -1.76 40.64 -11.61
N ILE A 67 -3.04 40.89 -11.29
CA ILE A 67 -3.45 41.22 -9.90
C ILE A 67 -3.35 39.96 -9.02
N PHE A 68 -3.79 38.81 -9.56
CA PHE A 68 -3.58 37.47 -9.00
C PHE A 68 -3.16 36.52 -10.12
N ASP A 69 -2.19 35.65 -9.89
CA ASP A 69 -1.81 34.63 -10.90
C ASP A 69 -2.81 33.47 -10.90
N ILE A 70 -3.20 33.04 -9.71
CA ILE A 70 -4.22 32.01 -9.50
C ILE A 70 -5.26 32.55 -8.53
N SER A 71 -6.53 32.53 -8.94
CA SER A 71 -7.64 32.99 -8.12
C SER A 71 -8.71 31.92 -7.97
N VAL A 72 -8.91 31.49 -6.72
CA VAL A 72 -9.96 30.56 -6.33
C VAL A 72 -11.16 31.35 -5.81
N LEU A 73 -12.14 31.55 -6.68
CA LEU A 73 -13.36 32.28 -6.37
C LEU A 73 -14.51 31.32 -6.03
N LYS A 74 -15.34 31.73 -5.06
CA LYS A 74 -16.69 31.20 -4.88
C LYS A 74 -17.64 32.24 -5.46
N TYR A 75 -18.32 31.92 -6.57
CA TYR A 75 -19.25 32.85 -7.20
C TYR A 75 -20.69 32.55 -6.77
N GLN A 76 -21.39 33.54 -6.22
CA GLN A 76 -22.86 33.54 -6.13
C GLN A 76 -23.39 34.43 -7.25
N TYR A 77 -24.03 33.85 -8.25
CA TYR A 77 -24.70 34.62 -9.30
C TYR A 77 -25.99 35.27 -8.73
N PRO A 78 -26.27 36.56 -8.96
CA PRO A 78 -27.42 37.25 -8.37
C PRO A 78 -28.75 37.04 -9.12
N PHE A 79 -28.83 36.11 -10.08
CA PHE A 79 -30.09 35.81 -10.75
C PHE A 79 -30.84 34.70 -10.02
N SER A 80 -32.16 34.85 -9.94
CA SER A 80 -33.10 34.12 -9.09
C SER A 80 -33.23 32.63 -9.44
N GLN A 81 -32.22 31.84 -9.06
CA GLN A 81 -32.06 30.37 -9.03
C GLN A 81 -31.00 29.83 -10.02
N PRO A 82 -29.75 29.66 -9.54
CA PRO A 82 -28.97 28.43 -9.75
C PRO A 82 -28.29 27.93 -8.44
N PRO A 83 -27.71 26.72 -8.42
CA PRO A 83 -27.27 26.07 -7.18
C PRO A 83 -26.14 26.84 -6.48
N LEU A 84 -26.17 26.81 -5.15
CA LEU A 84 -25.07 27.26 -4.28
C LEU A 84 -23.78 26.49 -4.66
N LEU A 85 -22.88 27.11 -5.43
CA LEU A 85 -21.57 26.57 -5.76
C LEU A 85 -20.73 26.58 -4.47
N LYS A 86 -20.52 25.41 -3.87
CA LYS A 86 -19.87 25.28 -2.55
C LYS A 86 -18.35 25.03 -2.63
N ASN A 87 -17.79 24.64 -3.78
CA ASN A 87 -16.39 24.19 -3.90
C ASN A 87 -15.65 24.80 -5.10
N SER A 88 -14.32 24.87 -5.02
CA SER A 88 -13.41 25.29 -6.10
C SER A 88 -13.02 24.12 -7.02
N TYR A 89 -12.70 24.40 -8.29
CA TYR A 89 -12.17 23.43 -9.27
C TYR A 89 -10.64 23.25 -9.22
N ILE A 90 -9.90 24.14 -8.56
CA ILE A 90 -8.45 23.93 -8.41
C ILE A 90 -8.24 22.89 -7.32
N ALA A 91 -7.49 21.83 -7.64
CA ALA A 91 -7.19 20.78 -6.69
C ALA A 91 -6.60 21.37 -5.41
N GLN A 92 -7.12 20.92 -4.26
CA GLN A 92 -6.70 21.43 -2.95
C GLN A 92 -5.20 21.23 -2.70
N PHE A 93 -4.60 20.22 -3.33
CA PHE A 93 -3.18 19.89 -3.23
C PHE A 93 -2.47 20.11 -4.58
N GLN A 94 -1.46 20.96 -4.57
CA GLN A 94 -0.55 21.19 -5.70
C GLN A 94 0.84 20.67 -5.30
N GLY A 95 1.33 19.64 -6.01
CA GLY A 95 2.52 18.87 -5.62
C GLY A 95 2.25 17.78 -4.56
N LEU A 96 3.30 17.09 -4.11
CA LEU A 96 3.29 16.04 -3.09
C LEU A 96 4.31 16.35 -1.98
N PRO A 97 3.91 16.41 -0.69
CA PRO A 97 4.85 16.69 0.38
C PRO A 97 5.85 15.53 0.52
N ALA A 98 7.05 15.85 1.02
CA ALA A 98 8.01 14.81 1.38
C ALA A 98 7.43 13.93 2.49
N SER A 99 7.54 12.63 2.31
CA SER A 99 7.12 11.59 3.25
C SER A 99 8.34 10.72 3.57
N PRO A 100 8.38 10.02 4.71
CA PRO A 100 9.41 9.00 4.95
C PRO A 100 9.52 7.96 3.83
N PHE A 101 8.44 7.78 3.06
CA PHE A 101 8.32 6.79 2.01
C PHE A 101 8.54 7.34 0.58
N PHE A 102 8.46 8.67 0.39
CA PHE A 102 8.56 9.27 -0.94
C PHE A 102 9.33 10.59 -0.91
N PRO A 103 10.29 10.81 -1.84
CA PRO A 103 10.84 12.14 -2.05
C PRO A 103 9.71 13.08 -2.47
N GLY A 104 9.53 14.20 -1.75
CA GLY A 104 8.48 15.16 -2.07
C GLY A 104 8.61 15.70 -3.49
N ILE A 105 7.48 16.05 -4.11
CA ILE A 105 7.39 16.55 -5.49
C ILE A 105 6.78 17.96 -5.46
N SER A 106 7.46 18.93 -6.04
CA SER A 106 6.89 20.28 -6.20
C SER A 106 5.85 20.36 -7.33
N ALA A 107 4.93 21.32 -7.24
CA ALA A 107 4.07 21.71 -8.37
C ALA A 107 4.83 22.40 -9.52
N LYS A 108 6.02 22.95 -9.27
CA LYS A 108 6.93 23.52 -10.29
C LYS A 108 6.37 24.73 -11.09
N ASN A 109 5.35 25.44 -10.59
CA ASN A 109 4.85 26.66 -11.26
C ASN A 109 5.74 27.87 -10.95
N GLN A 110 5.87 28.77 -11.92
CA GLN A 110 6.67 30.00 -11.87
C GLN A 110 5.76 31.23 -11.94
N PHE A 111 6.01 32.23 -11.10
CA PHE A 111 5.16 33.43 -10.93
C PHE A 111 5.95 34.74 -11.08
N PHE A 112 6.10 35.25 -12.30
CA PHE A 112 6.87 36.46 -12.64
C PHE A 112 6.15 37.79 -12.30
N THR A 113 5.46 37.89 -11.16
CA THR A 113 4.77 39.14 -10.81
C THR A 113 5.72 40.13 -10.14
N ASN A 114 5.75 41.36 -10.65
CA ASN A 114 6.42 42.52 -10.03
C ASN A 114 5.80 42.95 -8.69
N ARG A 115 4.73 42.27 -8.26
CA ARG A 115 3.98 42.54 -7.03
C ARG A 115 4.46 41.70 -5.84
N CYS A 116 5.36 40.76 -6.09
CA CYS A 116 6.04 39.93 -5.10
C CYS A 116 7.24 40.61 -4.42
N GLU A 117 7.57 41.84 -4.78
CA GLU A 117 8.62 42.59 -4.11
C GLU A 117 8.26 42.82 -2.64
N LEU A 118 9.19 42.40 -1.78
CA LEU A 118 9.13 42.48 -0.32
C LEU A 118 8.52 43.83 0.09
N ASN A 119 7.33 43.79 0.72
CA ASN A 119 6.61 44.89 1.41
C ASN A 119 5.31 45.44 0.77
N THR A 120 4.76 44.89 -0.31
CA THR A 120 3.47 45.37 -0.87
C THR A 120 2.22 44.65 -0.35
N GLY A 121 2.38 43.51 0.33
CA GLY A 121 1.25 42.71 0.86
C GLY A 121 0.36 42.05 -0.20
N GLN A 122 0.82 42.00 -1.46
CA GLN A 122 0.09 41.39 -2.58
C GLN A 122 0.49 39.93 -2.78
N ASN A 123 -0.43 39.10 -3.29
CA ASN A 123 -0.30 37.65 -3.29
C ASN A 123 -0.52 37.06 -4.69
N ALA A 124 0.38 36.17 -5.13
CA ALA A 124 0.26 35.46 -6.41
C ALA A 124 -0.95 34.50 -6.43
N PHE A 125 -1.28 33.91 -5.27
CA PHE A 125 -2.40 32.99 -5.12
C PHE A 125 -3.45 33.60 -4.17
N PHE A 126 -4.70 33.68 -4.63
CA PHE A 126 -5.84 34.23 -3.87
C PHE A 126 -6.91 33.16 -3.60
N THR A 127 -7.38 33.10 -2.36
CA THR A 127 -8.52 32.25 -1.92
C THR A 127 -9.55 33.08 -1.16
N ASN A 128 -10.85 32.83 -1.38
CA ASN A 128 -11.93 33.52 -0.66
C ASN A 128 -12.05 33.02 0.80
N PRO A 129 -11.97 33.89 1.82
CA PRO A 129 -11.97 33.52 3.25
C PRO A 129 -13.32 33.11 3.85
N GLU A 130 -14.46 33.30 3.18
CA GLU A 130 -15.81 33.07 3.76
C GLU A 130 -16.27 31.60 3.79
N GLY A 131 -15.36 30.62 3.73
CA GLY A 131 -15.65 29.18 3.71
C GLY A 131 -15.21 28.46 4.98
N THR A 132 -15.94 27.41 5.40
CA THR A 132 -15.61 26.59 6.58
C THR A 132 -14.41 25.65 6.40
N ASN A 133 -13.70 25.67 5.26
CA ASN A 133 -12.49 24.85 5.06
C ASN A 133 -11.60 25.24 3.86
N PRO A 134 -10.89 26.38 3.79
CA PRO A 134 -10.01 26.66 2.66
C PRO A 134 -8.56 26.53 3.14
N ASN A 135 -8.03 25.32 3.28
CA ASN A 135 -6.58 25.09 3.42
C ASN A 135 -6.07 24.49 2.11
N TYR A 136 -5.70 25.36 1.17
CA TYR A 136 -4.98 24.93 -0.03
C TYR A 136 -3.55 24.53 0.36
N LYS A 137 -3.08 23.38 -0.09
CA LYS A 137 -1.72 22.90 0.17
C LYS A 137 -0.88 23.03 -1.09
N TYR A 138 0.20 23.79 -0.99
CA TYR A 138 1.14 24.00 -2.09
C TYR A 138 2.54 23.56 -1.67
N VAL A 139 3.11 22.63 -2.43
CA VAL A 139 4.47 22.14 -2.22
C VAL A 139 5.39 22.83 -3.22
N TYR A 140 6.42 23.50 -2.70
CA TYR A 140 7.33 24.34 -3.49
C TYR A 140 8.79 23.95 -3.23
N ASN A 141 9.64 24.12 -4.24
CA ASN A 141 11.08 23.95 -4.11
C ASN A 141 11.73 25.24 -3.58
N ALA A 142 12.38 25.16 -2.42
CA ALA A 142 13.03 26.30 -1.77
C ALA A 142 14.47 26.56 -2.25
N GLY A 143 14.98 25.76 -3.19
CA GLY A 143 16.37 25.83 -3.67
C GLY A 143 17.39 25.41 -2.61
N VAL A 144 18.66 25.36 -3.00
CA VAL A 144 19.80 25.16 -2.10
C VAL A 144 20.54 26.48 -1.96
N SER A 145 20.75 26.97 -0.74
CA SER A 145 21.51 28.19 -0.49
C SER A 145 22.94 28.04 -1.04
N GLY A 146 23.34 28.91 -1.98
CA GLY A 146 24.70 28.98 -2.52
C GLY A 146 24.89 28.50 -3.96
N SER A 147 23.86 27.99 -4.65
CA SER A 147 23.90 27.82 -6.10
C SER A 147 23.56 29.14 -6.80
N SER A 148 24.34 29.52 -7.82
CA SER A 148 24.12 30.72 -8.66
C SER A 148 22.87 30.63 -9.56
N VAL A 149 22.01 29.65 -9.30
CA VAL A 149 20.91 29.21 -10.16
C VAL A 149 19.66 29.46 -9.30
N ASN A 150 19.20 30.71 -9.34
CA ASN A 150 18.14 31.35 -8.54
C ASN A 150 16.72 30.81 -8.89
N TRP A 151 16.56 29.50 -9.02
CA TRP A 151 15.29 28.88 -9.44
C TRP A 151 14.69 28.10 -8.29
N THR A 152 14.08 28.85 -7.39
CA THR A 152 13.08 28.33 -6.44
C THR A 152 11.71 28.43 -7.11
N ASP A 153 10.74 27.64 -6.66
CA ASP A 153 9.32 27.84 -7.00
C ASP A 153 8.75 29.09 -6.28
N PHE A 154 9.56 30.15 -6.23
CA PHE A 154 9.46 31.37 -5.43
C PHE A 154 9.80 31.23 -3.93
N ILE A 155 10.33 32.34 -3.41
CA ILE A 155 10.45 32.68 -1.99
C ILE A 155 9.36 33.74 -1.68
N GLY A 156 8.28 33.37 -0.99
CA GLY A 156 7.50 34.32 -0.19
C GLY A 156 6.07 34.75 -0.60
N CYS A 157 5.48 34.31 -1.71
CA CYS A 157 4.22 34.91 -2.23
C CYS A 157 2.97 34.01 -2.20
N PHE A 158 2.35 33.79 -1.05
CA PHE A 158 0.97 33.27 -1.05
C PHE A 158 0.10 33.98 -0.01
N SER A 159 -1.17 34.24 -0.35
CA SER A 159 -2.08 34.98 0.51
C SER A 159 -2.45 34.21 1.76
N ASN A 160 -2.33 34.93 2.88
CA ASN A 160 -3.02 34.75 4.15
C ASN A 160 -3.07 33.30 4.70
N THR A 161 -3.76 33.14 5.82
CA THR A 161 -3.82 31.92 6.64
C THR A 161 -4.47 30.70 5.98
N PHE A 162 -4.90 30.81 4.71
CA PHE A 162 -5.70 29.79 4.00
C PHE A 162 -4.88 28.98 2.97
N ILE A 163 -3.58 29.26 2.82
CA ILE A 163 -2.66 28.45 2.00
C ILE A 163 -1.55 27.87 2.89
N GLN A 164 -1.57 26.56 3.08
CA GLN A 164 -0.51 25.78 3.71
C GLN A 164 0.62 25.54 2.72
N LYS A 165 1.85 25.84 3.12
CA LYS A 165 3.03 25.76 2.26
C LYS A 165 3.98 24.72 2.81
N THR A 166 4.50 23.86 1.96
CA THR A 166 5.54 22.89 2.33
C THR A 166 6.74 23.07 1.42
N SER A 167 7.90 23.38 2.00
CA SER A 167 9.17 23.47 1.25
C SER A 167 9.84 22.11 1.13
N ILE A 168 10.42 21.83 -0.03
CA ILE A 168 11.36 20.72 -0.23
C ILE A 168 12.70 21.24 -0.75
N THR A 169 13.80 20.57 -0.40
CA THR A 169 15.16 20.88 -0.86
C THR A 169 15.61 19.84 -1.88
N GLN A 170 15.43 20.13 -3.18
CA GLN A 170 15.98 19.34 -4.28
C GLN A 170 16.58 20.25 -5.36
N PRO A 171 17.69 19.88 -6.05
CA PRO A 171 18.22 20.66 -7.17
C PRO A 171 17.26 20.62 -8.36
N LEU A 172 16.96 21.76 -8.98
CA LEU A 172 15.97 21.87 -10.07
C LEU A 172 16.68 22.16 -11.40
N ILE A 173 16.55 21.25 -12.39
CA ILE A 173 17.04 21.43 -13.78
C ILE A 173 15.81 21.51 -14.70
N VAL A 174 15.55 22.69 -15.30
CA VAL A 174 14.28 23.02 -15.98
C VAL A 174 13.95 22.11 -17.17
N VAL A 175 14.96 21.76 -17.99
CA VAL A 175 14.76 20.96 -19.22
C VAL A 175 14.46 19.49 -18.90
N GLU A 176 14.87 19.01 -17.72
CA GLU A 176 14.63 17.64 -17.26
C GLU A 176 13.37 17.51 -16.40
N ASN A 177 12.84 18.61 -15.85
CA ASN A 177 11.79 18.58 -14.83
C ASN A 177 10.43 19.12 -15.25
N CYS A 178 10.37 19.93 -16.32
CA CYS A 178 9.14 20.40 -16.96
C CYS A 178 9.26 20.20 -18.49
N PRO A 179 9.28 18.93 -18.96
CA PRO A 179 9.35 18.65 -20.39
C PRO A 179 8.29 19.41 -21.21
N PRO A 180 8.55 19.68 -22.50
CA PRO A 180 7.63 20.42 -23.38
C PRO A 180 6.30 19.68 -23.67
N SER A 181 6.11 18.45 -23.21
CA SER A 181 4.91 17.63 -23.37
C SER A 181 4.68 16.74 -22.13
N ILE A 182 3.42 16.36 -21.85
CA ILE A 182 3.04 15.30 -20.89
C ILE A 182 3.25 13.89 -21.51
N GLU A 183 3.96 13.77 -22.63
CA GLU A 183 4.53 12.47 -22.98
C GLU A 183 5.36 12.02 -21.78
N GLN A 184 5.03 10.83 -21.24
CA GLN A 184 5.70 10.29 -20.07
C GLN A 184 7.21 10.50 -20.23
N PRO A 185 7.91 11.03 -19.22
CA PRO A 185 9.33 11.30 -19.34
C PRO A 185 10.01 10.04 -19.88
N VAL A 186 10.60 10.15 -21.08
CA VAL A 186 11.33 9.04 -21.68
C VAL A 186 12.44 8.70 -20.70
N ILE A 187 12.38 7.51 -20.12
CA ILE A 187 13.35 7.03 -19.15
C ILE A 187 14.53 6.54 -19.99
N PRO A 188 15.71 7.18 -19.92
CA PRO A 188 16.88 6.65 -20.59
C PRO A 188 17.16 5.23 -20.10
N ILE A 189 17.42 4.29 -21.03
CA ILE A 189 17.54 2.87 -20.69
C ILE A 189 18.61 2.61 -19.63
N ASN A 190 19.71 3.37 -19.63
CA ASN A 190 20.74 3.30 -18.61
C ASN A 190 20.24 3.71 -17.21
N ILE A 191 19.35 4.71 -17.13
CA ILE A 191 18.71 5.12 -15.86
C ILE A 191 17.72 4.04 -15.41
N GLY A 192 16.90 3.54 -16.33
CA GLY A 192 15.97 2.43 -16.06
C GLY A 192 16.71 1.19 -15.53
N ASN A 193 17.81 0.80 -16.17
CA ASN A 193 18.65 -0.33 -15.75
C ASN A 193 19.24 -0.12 -14.35
N ASN A 194 19.76 1.09 -14.06
CA ASN A 194 20.29 1.39 -12.73
C ASN A 194 19.21 1.28 -11.65
N ARG A 195 17.99 1.79 -11.90
CA ARG A 195 16.88 1.65 -10.94
C ARG A 195 16.43 0.20 -10.81
N LEU A 196 16.35 -0.57 -11.89
CA LEU A 196 16.02 -2.01 -11.83
C LEU A 196 17.04 -2.79 -10.99
N SER A 197 18.33 -2.50 -11.13
CA SER A 197 19.37 -3.12 -10.31
C SER A 197 19.18 -2.83 -8.81
N GLN A 198 18.83 -1.58 -8.46
CA GLN A 198 18.48 -1.20 -7.08
C GLN A 198 17.24 -1.92 -6.58
N ILE A 199 16.13 -1.90 -7.34
CA ILE A 199 14.89 -2.58 -6.97
C ILE A 199 15.14 -4.08 -6.79
N ASN A 200 15.90 -4.72 -7.68
CA ASN A 200 16.25 -6.14 -7.53
C ASN A 200 17.02 -6.41 -6.22
N THR A 201 17.93 -5.51 -5.82
CA THR A 201 18.67 -5.63 -4.54
C THR A 201 17.74 -5.45 -3.34
N GLU A 202 16.81 -4.49 -3.42
CA GLU A 202 15.78 -4.24 -2.40
C GLU A 202 14.82 -5.43 -2.26
N ILE A 203 14.37 -6.01 -3.39
CA ILE A 203 13.54 -7.23 -3.45
C ILE A 203 14.26 -8.40 -2.78
N GLN A 204 15.52 -8.69 -3.14
CA GLN A 204 16.25 -9.81 -2.56
C GLN A 204 16.46 -9.63 -1.05
N THR A 205 16.78 -8.41 -0.63
CA THR A 205 16.96 -8.08 0.78
C THR A 205 15.66 -8.28 1.56
N ASN A 206 14.53 -7.73 1.07
CA ASN A 206 13.22 -7.89 1.71
C ASN A 206 12.76 -9.35 1.69
N LYS A 207 13.01 -10.08 0.61
CA LYS A 207 12.68 -11.52 0.50
C LYS A 207 13.43 -12.33 1.57
N THR A 208 14.73 -12.13 1.72
CA THR A 208 15.53 -12.82 2.73
C THR A 208 15.12 -12.42 4.15
N GLU A 209 14.88 -11.13 4.40
CA GLU A 209 14.44 -10.66 5.71
C GLU A 209 13.08 -11.25 6.09
N LEU A 210 12.10 -11.20 5.18
CA LEU A 210 10.77 -11.77 5.39
C LEU A 210 10.85 -13.28 5.62
N HIS A 211 11.65 -14.00 4.83
CA HIS A 211 11.85 -15.44 5.01
C HIS A 211 12.43 -15.79 6.38
N ASN A 212 13.39 -15.00 6.88
CA ASN A 212 13.99 -15.20 8.20
C ASN A 212 13.04 -14.85 9.35
N LEU A 213 12.17 -13.86 9.16
CA LEU A 213 11.16 -13.48 10.15
C LEU A 213 10.03 -14.51 10.24
N ILE A 214 9.58 -15.05 9.10
CA ILE A 214 8.52 -16.05 9.07
C ILE A 214 8.93 -17.29 9.86
N ASP A 215 8.15 -17.62 10.89
CA ASP A 215 8.40 -18.75 11.80
C ASP A 215 9.82 -18.73 12.42
N ASN A 216 10.48 -17.58 12.46
CA ASN A 216 11.90 -17.44 12.79
C ASN A 216 12.80 -18.41 12.01
N GLY A 217 12.47 -18.66 10.74
CA GLY A 217 13.16 -19.58 9.83
C GLY A 217 12.99 -21.08 10.13
N ASN A 218 12.09 -21.45 11.06
CA ASN A 218 12.01 -22.82 11.60
C ASN A 218 10.60 -23.42 11.53
N THR A 219 9.90 -23.25 10.41
CA THR A 219 8.54 -23.78 10.18
C THR A 219 8.41 -25.26 10.55
N SER A 220 9.33 -26.11 10.09
CA SER A 220 9.27 -27.56 10.36
C SER A 220 9.34 -27.90 11.85
N LEU A 221 10.15 -27.16 12.62
CA LEU A 221 10.27 -27.37 14.06
C LEU A 221 8.99 -26.96 14.76
N LEU A 222 8.42 -25.80 14.40
CA LEU A 222 7.16 -25.33 15.00
C LEU A 222 6.00 -26.30 14.71
N LEU A 223 5.91 -26.82 13.48
CA LEU A 223 4.90 -27.82 13.12
C LEU A 223 5.05 -29.12 13.92
N ASP A 224 6.29 -29.63 14.08
CA ASP A 224 6.56 -30.82 14.90
C ASP A 224 6.20 -30.59 16.37
N MET A 225 6.56 -29.41 16.92
CA MET A 225 6.21 -29.05 18.29
C MET A 225 4.70 -28.95 18.51
N ILE A 226 3.93 -28.46 17.53
CA ILE A 226 2.45 -28.41 17.60
C ILE A 226 1.87 -29.83 17.61
N GLN A 227 2.33 -30.68 16.69
CA GLN A 227 1.82 -32.06 16.57
C GLN A 227 2.07 -32.87 17.86
N ASN A 228 3.27 -32.71 18.45
CA ASN A 228 3.71 -33.40 19.65
C ASN A 228 3.35 -32.67 20.97
N ALA A 229 2.50 -31.64 20.91
CA ALA A 229 2.10 -30.88 22.08
C ALA A 229 1.24 -31.72 23.04
N THR A 230 1.50 -31.50 24.33
CA THR A 230 0.85 -32.10 25.50
C THR A 230 0.61 -31.01 26.55
N ASN A 231 -0.24 -31.28 27.54
CA ASN A 231 -0.49 -30.31 28.61
C ASN A 231 0.79 -29.89 29.39
N GLY A 232 1.78 -30.78 29.48
CA GLY A 232 3.03 -30.49 30.19
C GLY A 232 4.00 -29.57 29.43
N ASN A 233 3.97 -29.56 28.09
CA ASN A 233 4.87 -28.77 27.25
C ASN A 233 4.18 -27.62 26.48
N PHE A 234 2.85 -27.49 26.60
CA PHE A 234 2.09 -26.49 25.83
C PHE A 234 2.53 -25.04 26.08
N LYS A 235 2.91 -24.69 27.31
CA LYS A 235 3.44 -23.34 27.63
C LYS A 235 4.76 -23.08 26.90
N ILE A 236 5.61 -24.10 26.77
CA ILE A 236 6.89 -24.00 26.04
C ILE A 236 6.62 -23.79 24.55
N LEU A 237 5.68 -24.55 23.97
CA LEU A 237 5.23 -24.33 22.60
C LEU A 237 4.73 -22.90 22.39
N CYS A 238 3.83 -22.41 23.26
CA CYS A 238 3.28 -21.06 23.13
C CYS A 238 4.36 -19.98 23.24
N ASN A 239 5.35 -20.14 24.12
CA ASN A 239 6.48 -19.22 24.19
C ASN A 239 7.30 -19.23 22.88
N LYS A 240 7.51 -20.40 22.26
CA LYS A 240 8.18 -20.49 20.95
C LYS A 240 7.38 -19.85 19.83
N LEU A 241 6.07 -20.00 19.82
CA LEU A 241 5.19 -19.33 18.87
C LEU A 241 5.17 -17.80 19.09
N LEU A 242 5.18 -17.35 20.35
CA LEU A 242 5.29 -15.93 20.69
C LEU A 242 6.63 -15.32 20.28
N GLU A 243 7.74 -16.05 20.40
CA GLU A 243 9.06 -15.62 19.92
C GLU A 243 9.08 -15.38 18.39
N ALA A 244 8.28 -16.14 17.63
CA ALA A 244 8.14 -15.98 16.18
C ALA A 244 6.98 -15.05 15.78
N SER A 245 6.18 -14.58 16.73
CA SER A 245 5.08 -13.64 16.47
C SER A 245 5.63 -12.23 16.25
N PRO A 246 5.02 -11.38 15.40
CA PRO A 246 3.76 -11.56 14.67
C PRO A 246 3.91 -12.24 13.28
N TYR A 247 5.01 -12.98 13.05
CA TYR A 247 5.38 -13.51 11.74
C TYR A 247 5.13 -15.02 11.60
N LEU A 248 4.15 -15.57 12.32
CA LEU A 248 3.78 -16.97 12.08
C LEU A 248 3.23 -17.17 10.68
N SER A 249 3.65 -18.23 9.99
CA SER A 249 3.12 -18.62 8.69
C SER A 249 1.68 -19.10 8.79
N ASP A 250 0.93 -19.02 7.69
CA ASP A 250 -0.46 -19.50 7.64
C ASP A 250 -0.54 -20.99 7.99
N THR A 251 0.44 -21.78 7.55
CA THR A 251 0.53 -23.21 7.86
C THR A 251 0.70 -23.47 9.35
N VAL A 252 1.65 -22.79 10.03
CA VAL A 252 1.87 -22.95 11.47
C VAL A 252 0.66 -22.46 12.26
N LEU A 253 0.15 -21.29 11.89
CA LEU A 253 -1.00 -20.67 12.55
C LEU A 253 -2.26 -21.55 12.43
N LEU A 254 -2.61 -22.01 11.23
CA LEU A 254 -3.76 -22.88 11.01
C LEU A 254 -3.59 -24.23 11.72
N THR A 255 -2.40 -24.82 11.69
CA THR A 255 -2.12 -26.08 12.40
C THR A 255 -2.32 -25.91 13.91
N PHE A 256 -1.84 -24.80 14.48
CA PHE A 256 -2.01 -24.48 15.89
C PHE A 256 -3.48 -24.20 16.26
N MET A 257 -4.21 -23.46 15.41
CA MET A 257 -5.62 -23.16 15.59
C MET A 257 -6.48 -24.43 15.57
N ARG A 258 -6.26 -25.29 14.58
CA ARG A 258 -7.02 -26.53 14.35
C ARG A 258 -6.73 -27.62 15.36
N ASP A 259 -5.67 -27.53 16.18
CA ASP A 259 -5.46 -28.47 17.27
C ASP A 259 -6.61 -28.38 18.30
N GLN A 260 -7.39 -29.46 18.39
CA GLN A 260 -8.61 -29.56 19.21
C GLN A 260 -8.36 -30.04 20.65
N LYS A 261 -7.11 -30.31 21.02
CA LYS A 261 -6.78 -30.72 22.39
C LYS A 261 -7.11 -29.58 23.38
N GLN A 262 -7.66 -29.95 24.55
CA GLN A 262 -7.99 -29.00 25.61
C GLN A 262 -6.73 -28.55 26.36
N TYR A 263 -6.11 -27.47 25.89
CA TYR A 263 -4.99 -26.83 26.56
C TYR A 263 -5.42 -25.62 27.40
N ASN A 264 -4.45 -25.00 28.08
CA ASN A 264 -4.60 -23.72 28.76
C ASN A 264 -5.10 -22.64 27.78
N PRO A 265 -6.37 -22.17 27.89
CA PRO A 265 -6.96 -21.25 26.92
C PRO A 265 -6.27 -19.87 26.82
N PRO A 266 -5.83 -19.25 27.94
CA PRO A 266 -5.01 -18.03 27.89
C PRO A 266 -3.77 -18.12 27.00
N ASN A 267 -2.98 -19.19 27.12
CA ASN A 267 -1.74 -19.33 26.34
C ASN A 267 -2.02 -19.38 24.83
N LYS A 268 -3.05 -20.14 24.41
CA LYS A 268 -3.47 -20.20 23.01
C LYS A 268 -3.96 -18.84 22.51
N THR A 269 -4.75 -18.14 23.34
CA THR A 269 -5.26 -16.82 23.01
C THR A 269 -4.13 -15.79 22.84
N ASN A 270 -3.12 -15.78 23.70
CA ASN A 270 -2.00 -14.85 23.62
C ASN A 270 -1.21 -14.97 22.32
N VAL A 271 -0.96 -16.21 21.87
CA VAL A 271 -0.29 -16.46 20.57
C VAL A 271 -1.14 -15.88 19.43
N LEU A 272 -2.45 -16.14 19.43
CA LEU A 272 -3.34 -15.67 18.37
C LEU A 272 -3.48 -14.13 18.39
N LEU A 273 -3.52 -13.52 19.57
CA LEU A 273 -3.52 -12.05 19.71
C LEU A 273 -2.21 -11.43 19.20
N ALA A 274 -1.07 -12.05 19.51
CA ALA A 274 0.23 -11.58 19.04
C ALA A 274 0.38 -11.62 17.51
N ASN A 275 -0.44 -12.41 16.81
CA ASN A 275 -0.49 -12.47 15.34
C ASN A 275 -1.75 -11.79 14.77
N SER A 276 -2.56 -11.15 15.61
CA SER A 276 -3.78 -10.48 15.17
C SER A 276 -3.49 -9.08 14.61
N PRO A 277 -4.26 -8.59 13.61
CA PRO A 277 -5.32 -9.29 12.88
C PRO A 277 -4.81 -10.52 12.14
N LEU A 278 -5.54 -11.63 12.26
CA LEU A 278 -5.17 -12.89 11.62
C LEU A 278 -5.43 -12.82 10.11
N PRO A 279 -4.65 -13.54 9.28
CA PRO A 279 -4.94 -13.72 7.86
C PRO A 279 -6.36 -14.27 7.65
N ASP A 280 -7.03 -13.93 6.55
CA ASP A 280 -8.46 -14.23 6.34
C ASP A 280 -8.81 -15.72 6.51
N ILE A 281 -7.94 -16.61 6.02
CA ILE A 281 -8.11 -18.07 6.17
C ILE A 281 -8.10 -18.49 7.65
N ALA A 282 -7.22 -17.90 8.46
CA ALA A 282 -7.18 -18.15 9.91
C ALA A 282 -8.31 -17.42 10.64
N LYS A 283 -8.68 -16.22 10.22
CA LYS A 283 -9.79 -15.45 10.80
C LYS A 283 -11.12 -16.20 10.68
N ALA A 284 -11.36 -16.90 9.57
CA ALA A 284 -12.53 -17.75 9.37
C ALA A 284 -12.62 -18.92 10.37
N GLU A 285 -11.50 -19.34 10.96
CA GLU A 285 -11.43 -20.48 11.90
C GLU A 285 -11.67 -20.06 13.36
N ILE A 286 -11.76 -18.75 13.67
CA ILE A 286 -11.88 -18.24 15.05
C ILE A 286 -13.08 -18.83 15.79
N ASP A 287 -14.23 -18.96 15.11
CA ASP A 287 -15.46 -19.49 15.71
C ASP A 287 -15.40 -21.00 16.00
N GLY A 288 -14.52 -21.72 15.30
CA GLY A 288 -14.29 -23.16 15.48
C GLY A 288 -13.22 -23.50 16.52
N LEU A 289 -12.64 -22.51 17.20
CA LEU A 289 -11.57 -22.75 18.17
C LEU A 289 -12.09 -23.46 19.42
N ALA A 290 -11.32 -24.44 19.90
CA ALA A 290 -11.53 -25.09 21.19
C ALA A 290 -11.17 -24.15 22.37
N LEU A 291 -11.86 -23.02 22.50
CA LEU A 291 -11.67 -22.00 23.52
C LEU A 291 -13.02 -21.59 24.14
N PRO A 292 -13.06 -21.21 25.43
CA PRO A 292 -14.23 -20.55 26.01
C PRO A 292 -14.65 -19.30 25.23
N GLN A 293 -15.96 -19.06 25.16
CA GLN A 293 -16.56 -18.00 24.33
C GLN A 293 -15.97 -16.59 24.58
N HIS A 294 -15.60 -16.27 25.82
CA HIS A 294 -15.04 -14.96 26.13
C HIS A 294 -13.69 -14.72 25.44
N PHE A 295 -12.83 -15.74 25.28
CA PHE A 295 -11.57 -15.62 24.54
C PHE A 295 -11.82 -15.47 23.03
N ILE A 296 -12.82 -16.17 22.49
CA ILE A 296 -13.25 -16.01 21.09
C ILE A 296 -13.70 -14.56 20.85
N ASN A 297 -14.50 -14.00 21.75
CA ASN A 297 -14.98 -12.62 21.64
C ASN A 297 -13.81 -11.62 21.68
N ILE A 298 -12.82 -11.83 22.55
CA ILE A 298 -11.60 -11.02 22.58
C ILE A 298 -10.87 -11.12 21.24
N LEU A 299 -10.63 -12.33 20.72
CA LEU A 299 -9.95 -12.49 19.43
C LEU A 299 -10.64 -11.73 18.31
N LYS A 300 -11.98 -11.80 18.24
CA LYS A 300 -12.78 -11.06 17.24
C LYS A 300 -12.59 -9.55 17.30
N GLN A 301 -12.41 -8.98 18.49
CA GLN A 301 -12.21 -7.52 18.66
C GLN A 301 -10.86 -7.06 18.09
N TYR A 302 -9.84 -7.91 18.10
CA TYR A 302 -8.50 -7.59 17.61
C TYR A 302 -8.29 -7.92 16.13
N GLN A 303 -9.36 -8.09 15.34
CA GLN A 303 -9.27 -8.42 13.90
C GLN A 303 -9.34 -7.21 12.95
N ILE A 304 -9.13 -6.00 13.47
CA ILE A 304 -9.17 -4.75 12.69
C ILE A 304 -7.74 -4.25 12.46
N GLY A 305 -7.44 -3.86 11.21
CA GLY A 305 -6.14 -3.29 10.83
C GLY A 305 -5.27 -4.28 10.04
N ILE A 306 -3.97 -4.02 10.04
CA ILE A 306 -2.97 -4.79 9.29
C ILE A 306 -1.83 -5.16 10.26
N ASN A 307 -1.55 -6.46 10.40
CA ASN A 307 -0.46 -6.93 11.25
C ASN A 307 0.93 -6.68 10.60
N GLN A 308 2.01 -6.78 11.38
CA GLN A 308 3.36 -6.45 10.88
C GLN A 308 3.85 -7.39 9.77
N ARG A 309 3.45 -8.67 9.78
CA ARG A 309 3.77 -9.61 8.69
C ARG A 309 3.15 -9.13 7.39
N VAL A 310 1.85 -8.82 7.39
CA VAL A 310 1.14 -8.32 6.20
C VAL A 310 1.71 -6.98 5.74
N GLN A 311 2.11 -6.08 6.66
CA GLN A 311 2.80 -4.84 6.28
C GLN A 311 4.12 -5.11 5.54
N LYS A 312 4.91 -6.09 6.01
CA LYS A 312 6.17 -6.48 5.37
C LYS A 312 5.95 -7.16 4.02
N GLU A 313 4.94 -8.03 3.91
CA GLU A 313 4.50 -8.63 2.65
C GLU A 313 4.08 -7.54 1.65
N ILE A 314 3.27 -6.56 2.06
CA ILE A 314 2.88 -5.42 1.21
C ILE A 314 4.11 -4.62 0.75
N GLN A 315 5.09 -4.38 1.62
CA GLN A 315 6.33 -3.69 1.23
C GLN A 315 7.10 -4.45 0.16
N PHE A 316 7.22 -5.77 0.30
CA PHE A 316 7.83 -6.63 -0.70
C PHE A 316 7.06 -6.60 -2.03
N GLU A 317 5.74 -6.76 -2.00
CA GLU A 317 4.89 -6.74 -3.20
C GLU A 317 4.92 -5.38 -3.92
N ASN A 318 4.97 -4.27 -3.18
CA ASN A 318 5.11 -2.94 -3.78
C ASN A 318 6.40 -2.79 -4.59
N LEU A 319 7.50 -3.42 -4.15
CA LEU A 319 8.77 -3.42 -4.91
C LEU A 319 8.66 -4.26 -6.19
N VAL A 320 7.93 -5.38 -6.14
CA VAL A 320 7.64 -6.21 -7.31
C VAL A 320 6.80 -5.42 -8.33
N ILE A 321 5.75 -4.75 -7.86
CA ILE A 321 4.91 -3.88 -8.70
C ILE A 321 5.72 -2.72 -9.30
N GLU A 322 6.57 -2.05 -8.51
CA GLU A 322 7.42 -0.96 -9.01
C GLU A 322 8.34 -1.45 -10.13
N LYS A 323 8.95 -2.64 -9.96
CA LYS A 323 9.76 -3.29 -10.98
C LYS A 323 8.97 -3.54 -12.26
N GLU A 324 7.78 -4.12 -12.15
CA GLU A 324 6.93 -4.44 -13.30
C GLU A 324 6.46 -3.19 -14.04
N GLN A 325 6.10 -2.13 -13.30
CA GLN A 325 5.73 -0.84 -13.88
C GLN A 325 6.90 -0.21 -14.64
N LEU A 326 8.12 -0.28 -14.08
CA LEU A 326 9.32 0.24 -14.74
C LEU A 326 9.64 -0.56 -16.01
N ILE A 327 9.58 -1.89 -15.97
CA ILE A 327 9.77 -2.74 -17.15
C ILE A 327 8.74 -2.43 -18.23
N SER A 328 7.46 -2.35 -17.85
CA SER A 328 6.37 -2.04 -18.78
C SER A 328 6.57 -0.68 -19.42
N THR A 329 6.95 0.33 -18.63
CA THR A 329 7.25 1.68 -19.13
C THR A 329 8.40 1.67 -20.14
N LEU A 330 9.48 0.92 -19.85
CA LEU A 330 10.63 0.81 -20.77
C LEU A 330 10.26 0.11 -22.09
N ILE A 331 9.42 -0.93 -22.03
CA ILE A 331 8.89 -1.62 -23.22
C ILE A 331 7.99 -0.68 -24.03
N GLU A 332 7.03 -0.02 -23.39
CA GLU A 332 6.15 0.92 -24.08
C GLU A 332 6.93 2.05 -24.78
N GLN A 333 7.98 2.56 -24.13
CA GLN A 333 8.84 3.59 -24.70
C GLN A 333 9.67 3.07 -25.88
N SER A 334 10.15 1.81 -25.83
CA SER A 334 10.91 1.24 -26.94
C SER A 334 10.02 0.91 -28.15
N LEU A 335 8.78 0.44 -27.92
CA LEU A 335 7.82 0.14 -28.99
C LEU A 335 7.28 1.38 -29.71
N ARG A 336 7.27 2.54 -29.03
CA ARG A 336 6.89 3.83 -29.64
C ARG A 336 8.02 4.48 -30.45
N ASP A 337 9.26 4.04 -30.26
CA ASP A 337 10.39 4.56 -31.00
C ASP A 337 10.52 3.85 -32.36
N THR A 338 10.85 4.61 -33.39
CA THR A 338 11.14 4.08 -34.72
C THR A 338 12.52 3.41 -34.82
N SER A 339 13.35 3.49 -33.78
CA SER A 339 14.69 2.90 -33.73
C SER A 339 14.70 1.50 -33.11
N SER A 340 15.16 0.51 -33.88
CA SER A 340 15.35 -0.88 -33.41
C SER A 340 16.36 -0.99 -32.25
N GLU A 341 17.31 -0.05 -32.13
CA GLU A 341 18.35 -0.08 -31.09
C GLU A 341 17.79 0.01 -29.66
N LYS A 342 16.66 0.70 -29.47
CA LYS A 342 16.01 0.81 -28.16
C LYS A 342 15.32 -0.48 -27.76
N LEU A 343 14.68 -1.15 -28.72
CA LEU A 343 14.06 -2.44 -28.49
C LEU A 343 15.11 -3.50 -28.13
N ASP A 344 16.23 -3.54 -28.87
CA ASP A 344 17.37 -4.42 -28.56
C ASP A 344 17.95 -4.16 -27.16
N SER A 345 18.01 -2.89 -26.74
CA SER A 345 18.49 -2.52 -25.42
C SER A 345 17.55 -3.01 -24.30
N VAL A 346 16.22 -2.97 -24.52
CA VAL A 346 15.23 -3.54 -23.59
C VAL A 346 15.29 -5.07 -23.58
N VAL A 347 15.49 -5.71 -24.74
CA VAL A 347 15.71 -7.16 -24.84
C VAL A 347 16.93 -7.58 -24.02
N ASN A 348 18.07 -6.90 -24.19
CA ASN A 348 19.29 -7.16 -23.43
C ASN A 348 19.07 -6.98 -21.92
N LEU A 349 18.32 -5.95 -21.52
CA LEU A 349 17.96 -5.70 -20.13
C LEU A 349 17.11 -6.83 -19.53
N LEU A 350 16.12 -7.34 -20.27
CA LEU A 350 15.27 -8.45 -19.84
C LEU A 350 16.04 -9.78 -19.78
N GLN A 351 17.02 -9.97 -20.68
CA GLN A 351 17.91 -11.13 -20.65
C GLN A 351 18.73 -11.21 -19.34
N THR A 352 19.11 -10.07 -18.74
CA THR A 352 19.86 -10.07 -17.47
C THR A 352 18.99 -10.26 -16.23
N GLN A 353 17.66 -10.17 -16.33
CA GLN A 353 16.79 -10.36 -15.17
C GLN A 353 16.74 -11.84 -14.74
N THR A 354 16.54 -12.08 -13.45
CA THR A 354 16.62 -13.42 -12.82
C THR A 354 15.30 -13.86 -12.19
N ASP A 355 14.18 -13.45 -12.77
CA ASP A 355 12.83 -13.80 -12.33
C ASP A 355 11.99 -14.29 -13.51
N LEU A 356 11.03 -15.16 -13.21
CA LEU A 356 10.19 -15.81 -14.20
C LEU A 356 9.37 -14.79 -15.02
N GLN A 357 8.78 -13.79 -14.37
CA GLN A 357 7.91 -12.81 -15.03
C GLN A 357 8.66 -12.00 -16.11
N SER A 358 9.89 -11.57 -15.82
CA SER A 358 10.74 -10.90 -16.80
C SER A 358 11.11 -11.80 -17.98
N LYS A 359 11.26 -13.12 -17.77
CA LYS A 359 11.48 -14.09 -18.86
C LYS A 359 10.22 -14.29 -19.71
N LEU A 360 9.05 -14.40 -19.10
CA LEU A 360 7.78 -14.49 -19.83
C LEU A 360 7.52 -13.24 -20.67
N THR A 361 7.83 -12.07 -20.12
CA THR A 361 7.76 -10.78 -20.83
C THR A 361 8.74 -10.75 -22.01
N LEU A 362 9.97 -11.23 -21.81
CA LEU A 362 10.97 -11.34 -22.87
C LEU A 362 10.51 -12.25 -24.01
N ILE A 363 9.95 -13.43 -23.71
CA ILE A 363 9.44 -14.38 -24.71
C ILE A 363 8.35 -13.71 -25.56
N SER A 364 7.41 -13.02 -24.90
CA SER A 364 6.32 -12.31 -25.56
C SER A 364 6.83 -11.20 -26.47
N LEU A 365 7.79 -10.40 -25.98
CA LEU A 365 8.41 -9.32 -26.75
C LEU A 365 9.15 -9.84 -27.99
N LEU A 366 9.96 -10.89 -27.82
CA LEU A 366 10.71 -11.51 -28.91
C LEU A 366 9.79 -12.17 -29.95
N THR A 367 8.70 -12.78 -29.51
CA THR A 367 7.70 -13.39 -30.40
C THR A 367 6.98 -12.31 -31.22
N GLY A 368 6.58 -11.21 -30.59
CA GLY A 368 5.95 -10.06 -31.27
C GLY A 368 6.89 -9.38 -32.28
N ASP A 369 8.18 -9.31 -31.99
CA ASP A 369 9.21 -8.76 -32.88
C ASP A 369 9.72 -9.77 -33.93
N SER A 370 9.05 -10.94 -34.08
CA SER A 370 9.43 -12.01 -35.02
C SER A 370 10.83 -12.61 -34.81
N ARG A 371 11.41 -12.46 -33.61
CA ARG A 371 12.72 -13.01 -33.21
C ARG A 371 12.57 -14.41 -32.62
N TYR A 372 12.01 -15.32 -33.41
CA TYR A 372 11.56 -16.64 -32.93
C TYR A 372 12.69 -17.52 -32.34
N ASN A 373 13.89 -17.51 -32.92
CA ASN A 373 15.03 -18.26 -32.39
C ASN A 373 15.47 -17.74 -31.00
N ASP A 374 15.40 -16.43 -30.80
CA ASP A 374 15.72 -15.81 -29.51
C ASP A 374 14.60 -16.11 -28.50
N ALA A 375 13.33 -16.14 -28.94
CA ALA A 375 12.19 -16.52 -28.11
C ALA A 375 12.31 -17.96 -27.60
N THR A 376 12.64 -18.92 -28.47
CA THR A 376 12.93 -20.32 -28.06
C THR A 376 14.08 -20.38 -27.05
N SER A 377 15.13 -19.60 -27.25
CA SER A 377 16.25 -19.51 -26.29
C SER A 377 15.79 -18.94 -24.94
N ALA A 378 14.92 -17.93 -24.94
CA ALA A 378 14.35 -17.34 -23.73
C ALA A 378 13.43 -18.32 -22.97
N ILE A 379 12.68 -19.18 -23.68
CA ILE A 379 11.87 -20.26 -23.07
C ILE A 379 12.79 -21.22 -22.30
N ILE A 380 13.89 -21.66 -22.90
CA ILE A 380 14.86 -22.55 -22.24
C ILE A 380 15.44 -21.89 -20.99
N LEU A 381 15.75 -20.59 -21.06
CA LEU A 381 16.25 -19.82 -19.92
C LEU A 381 15.19 -19.59 -18.83
N ALA A 382 13.90 -19.73 -19.12
CA ALA A 382 12.83 -19.59 -18.13
C ALA A 382 12.67 -20.86 -17.25
N LEU A 383 12.98 -22.04 -17.79
CA LEU A 383 12.78 -23.34 -17.11
C LEU A 383 13.41 -23.42 -15.72
N PRO A 384 14.64 -22.96 -15.44
CA PRO A 384 15.22 -23.06 -14.11
C PRO A 384 14.42 -22.31 -13.02
N PHE A 385 13.71 -21.25 -13.39
CA PHE A 385 12.98 -20.38 -12.46
C PHE A 385 11.65 -20.97 -12.01
N ILE A 386 11.14 -22.02 -12.66
CA ILE A 386 9.92 -22.68 -12.19
C ILE A 386 10.22 -23.62 -11.02
N ASN A 387 11.46 -24.13 -10.88
CA ASN A 387 11.82 -25.13 -9.87
C ASN A 387 11.68 -24.64 -8.43
N ASP A 388 11.65 -23.32 -8.21
CA ASP A 388 11.47 -22.72 -6.88
C ASP A 388 9.98 -22.57 -6.50
N LEU A 389 9.05 -22.91 -7.39
CA LEU A 389 7.61 -22.82 -7.16
C LEU A 389 7.05 -24.08 -6.48
N THR A 390 5.83 -24.01 -5.96
CA THR A 390 5.08 -25.20 -5.49
C THR A 390 4.85 -26.18 -6.64
N SER A 391 4.70 -27.49 -6.36
CA SER A 391 4.48 -28.51 -7.39
C SER A 391 3.31 -28.21 -8.34
N GLU A 392 2.21 -27.65 -7.82
CA GLU A 392 1.06 -27.22 -8.64
C GLU A 392 1.44 -26.10 -9.61
N LYS A 393 2.08 -25.03 -9.11
CA LYS A 393 2.58 -23.93 -9.94
C LYS A 393 3.68 -24.34 -10.91
N GLN A 394 4.55 -25.27 -10.52
CA GLN A 394 5.57 -25.83 -11.41
C GLN A 394 4.94 -26.48 -12.63
N GLU A 395 3.92 -27.32 -12.43
CA GLU A 395 3.19 -27.99 -13.50
C GLU A 395 2.47 -26.95 -14.39
N GLU A 396 1.78 -25.98 -13.79
CA GLU A 396 1.09 -24.91 -14.52
C GLU A 396 2.05 -24.12 -15.43
N PHE A 397 3.18 -23.63 -14.91
CA PHE A 397 4.14 -22.84 -15.70
C PHE A 397 4.92 -23.70 -16.69
N SER A 398 5.25 -24.95 -16.36
CA SER A 398 5.88 -25.88 -17.32
C SER A 398 4.97 -26.10 -18.53
N ASN A 399 3.68 -26.34 -18.27
CA ASN A 399 2.66 -26.48 -19.31
C ASN A 399 2.56 -25.20 -20.15
N TYR A 400 2.52 -24.03 -19.51
CA TYR A 400 2.46 -22.75 -20.23
C TYR A 400 3.69 -22.52 -21.13
N LEU A 401 4.90 -22.81 -20.65
CA LEU A 401 6.12 -22.72 -21.47
C LEU A 401 6.09 -23.65 -22.67
N ASN A 402 5.51 -24.86 -22.54
CA ASN A 402 5.30 -25.78 -23.67
C ASN A 402 4.32 -25.20 -24.70
N LEU A 403 3.26 -24.51 -24.25
CA LEU A 403 2.33 -23.84 -25.15
C LEU A 403 2.99 -22.68 -25.90
N LEU A 404 3.84 -21.89 -25.21
CA LEU A 404 4.61 -20.82 -25.85
C LEU A 404 5.59 -21.37 -26.88
N ASP A 405 6.27 -22.49 -26.59
CA ASP A 405 7.16 -23.15 -27.56
C ASP A 405 6.39 -23.66 -28.78
N PHE A 406 5.23 -24.28 -28.56
CA PHE A 406 4.31 -24.67 -29.64
C PHE A 406 3.90 -23.46 -30.49
N HIS A 407 3.51 -22.35 -29.86
CA HIS A 407 3.12 -21.13 -30.56
C HIS A 407 4.26 -20.56 -31.41
N VAL A 408 5.47 -20.46 -30.83
CA VAL A 408 6.68 -19.98 -31.53
C VAL A 408 7.04 -20.90 -32.70
N ALA A 409 6.89 -22.22 -32.56
CA ALA A 409 7.09 -23.16 -33.67
C ALA A 409 6.03 -23.00 -34.76
N LEU A 410 4.75 -22.79 -34.38
CA LEU A 410 3.63 -22.65 -35.29
C LEU A 410 3.74 -21.42 -36.19
N VAL A 411 4.09 -20.25 -35.63
CA VAL A 411 4.20 -18.98 -36.39
C VAL A 411 5.35 -18.96 -37.39
N GLN A 412 6.31 -19.88 -37.26
CA GLN A 412 7.40 -20.07 -38.23
C GLN A 412 6.98 -20.91 -39.44
N LEU A 413 5.83 -21.59 -39.37
CA LEU A 413 5.30 -22.39 -40.47
C LEU A 413 4.48 -21.51 -41.45
N PRO A 414 4.42 -21.88 -42.73
CA PRO A 414 3.54 -21.23 -43.69
C PRO A 414 2.08 -21.24 -43.20
N ASP A 415 1.37 -20.11 -43.32
CA ASP A 415 -0.03 -19.98 -42.88
C ASP A 415 -0.93 -21.12 -43.41
N SER A 416 -0.68 -21.58 -44.63
CA SER A 416 -1.42 -22.68 -45.28
C SER A 416 -1.40 -24.01 -44.54
N VAL A 417 -0.46 -24.23 -43.62
CA VAL A 417 -0.36 -25.48 -42.85
C VAL A 417 -0.66 -25.30 -41.37
N GLN A 418 -0.74 -24.07 -40.86
CA GLN A 418 -0.92 -23.80 -39.43
C GLN A 418 -2.21 -24.43 -38.89
N ASP A 419 -3.34 -24.27 -39.58
CA ASP A 419 -4.63 -24.83 -39.15
C ASP A 419 -4.62 -26.37 -39.07
N SER A 420 -3.89 -27.03 -39.98
CA SER A 420 -3.71 -28.49 -39.95
C SER A 420 -2.91 -28.92 -38.72
N ILE A 421 -1.81 -28.21 -38.44
CA ILE A 421 -0.96 -28.51 -37.27
C ILE A 421 -1.71 -28.27 -35.96
N VAL A 422 -2.52 -27.20 -35.88
CA VAL A 422 -3.40 -26.94 -34.73
C VAL A 422 -4.42 -28.07 -34.57
N SER A 423 -5.04 -28.50 -35.67
CA SER A 423 -6.02 -29.60 -35.66
C SER A 423 -5.39 -30.92 -35.18
N GLU A 424 -4.18 -31.24 -35.64
CA GLU A 424 -3.41 -32.42 -35.25
C GLU A 424 -3.02 -32.40 -33.76
N ASN A 425 -2.81 -31.22 -33.18
CA ASN A 425 -2.47 -31.03 -31.76
C ASN A 425 -3.68 -30.62 -30.89
N SER A 426 -4.91 -30.79 -31.40
CA SER A 426 -6.13 -30.35 -30.72
C SER A 426 -6.31 -30.93 -29.31
N THR A 427 -5.94 -32.19 -29.07
CA THR A 427 -6.00 -32.82 -27.73
C THR A 427 -5.12 -32.09 -26.72
N PHE A 428 -3.91 -31.69 -27.12
CA PHE A 428 -3.00 -30.91 -26.27
C PHE A 428 -3.64 -29.56 -25.96
N LEU A 429 -4.09 -28.83 -26.98
CA LEU A 429 -4.71 -27.50 -26.82
C LEU A 429 -6.02 -27.52 -26.03
N TYR A 430 -6.83 -28.59 -26.15
CA TYR A 430 -8.05 -28.75 -25.36
C TYR A 430 -7.77 -28.86 -23.87
N ASN A 431 -6.66 -29.49 -23.47
CA ASN A 431 -6.30 -29.55 -22.05
C ASN A 431 -6.03 -28.16 -21.48
N PHE A 432 -5.38 -27.27 -22.24
CA PHE A 432 -5.16 -25.88 -21.82
C PHE A 432 -6.44 -25.05 -21.84
N ALA A 433 -7.23 -25.20 -22.90
CA ALA A 433 -8.44 -24.40 -23.09
C ALA A 433 -9.55 -24.70 -22.07
N SER A 434 -9.52 -25.88 -21.43
CA SER A 434 -10.59 -26.35 -20.53
C SER A 434 -10.43 -25.91 -19.07
N PHE A 435 -9.25 -25.41 -18.67
CA PHE A 435 -8.98 -24.99 -17.29
C PHE A 435 -8.55 -23.52 -17.26
N PRO A 436 -9.14 -22.68 -16.39
CA PRO A 436 -8.69 -21.30 -16.21
C PRO A 436 -7.26 -21.33 -15.65
N GLY A 437 -6.33 -20.71 -16.39
CA GLY A 437 -4.90 -20.70 -16.08
C GLY A 437 -4.09 -20.03 -17.18
N TYR A 438 -2.77 -19.94 -16.99
CA TYR A 438 -1.87 -19.36 -17.98
C TYR A 438 -1.96 -20.08 -19.33
N GLY A 439 -2.12 -19.32 -20.41
CA GLY A 439 -2.22 -19.86 -21.79
C GLY A 439 -3.58 -20.46 -22.17
N SER A 440 -4.57 -20.48 -21.27
CA SER A 440 -5.91 -20.99 -21.58
C SER A 440 -6.57 -20.21 -22.74
N ILE A 441 -6.48 -18.88 -22.71
CA ILE A 441 -6.99 -18.00 -23.77
C ILE A 441 -6.22 -18.22 -25.08
N ASP A 442 -4.89 -18.31 -25.03
CA ASP A 442 -4.06 -18.54 -26.22
C ASP A 442 -4.45 -19.87 -26.90
N ALA A 443 -4.65 -20.93 -26.13
CA ALA A 443 -5.10 -22.21 -26.65
C ALA A 443 -6.52 -22.15 -27.23
N GLN A 444 -7.43 -21.40 -26.62
CA GLN A 444 -8.78 -21.17 -27.14
C GLN A 444 -8.73 -20.43 -28.49
N LEU A 445 -7.95 -19.36 -28.58
CA LEU A 445 -7.78 -18.56 -29.79
C LEU A 445 -7.15 -19.37 -30.93
N LEU A 446 -6.16 -20.23 -30.63
CA LEU A 446 -5.56 -21.12 -31.62
C LEU A 446 -6.59 -22.11 -32.18
N LEU A 447 -7.37 -22.75 -31.31
CA LEU A 447 -8.41 -23.70 -31.70
C LEU A 447 -9.55 -23.05 -32.50
N GLU A 448 -9.94 -21.82 -32.13
CA GLU A 448 -10.98 -21.05 -32.83
C GLU A 448 -10.49 -20.59 -34.21
N LYS A 449 -9.26 -20.04 -34.30
CA LYS A 449 -8.65 -19.63 -35.58
C LYS A 449 -8.59 -20.79 -36.57
N ALA A 450 -8.28 -22.00 -36.10
CA ALA A 450 -8.22 -23.20 -36.93
C ALA A 450 -9.60 -23.84 -37.22
N ASN A 451 -10.71 -23.23 -36.81
CA ASN A 451 -12.07 -23.76 -36.91
C ASN A 451 -12.25 -25.16 -36.28
N VAL A 452 -11.49 -25.47 -35.23
CA VAL A 452 -11.56 -26.75 -34.51
C VAL A 452 -12.67 -26.71 -33.46
N LYS A 453 -12.81 -25.58 -32.75
CA LYS A 453 -13.84 -25.36 -31.75
C LYS A 453 -14.05 -23.87 -31.50
N ASP A 454 -15.31 -23.48 -31.31
CA ASP A 454 -15.69 -22.13 -30.92
C ASP A 454 -15.63 -21.96 -29.40
N TYR A 455 -15.15 -20.80 -28.96
CA TYR A 455 -15.14 -20.37 -27.57
C TYR A 455 -15.91 -19.06 -27.44
N TYR A 456 -16.47 -18.83 -26.25
CA TYR A 456 -17.10 -17.55 -25.93
C TYR A 456 -16.09 -16.70 -25.17
N GLU A 457 -16.02 -15.41 -25.49
CA GLU A 457 -15.24 -14.45 -24.72
C GLU A 457 -15.67 -14.50 -23.25
N ILE A 458 -14.72 -14.82 -22.37
CA ILE A 458 -14.94 -14.85 -20.93
C ILE A 458 -14.76 -13.43 -20.42
N ILE A 459 -15.86 -12.79 -20.01
CA ILE A 459 -15.81 -11.52 -19.31
C ILE A 459 -15.61 -11.83 -17.83
N ASP A 460 -14.35 -11.79 -17.37
CA ASP A 460 -14.05 -11.80 -15.94
C ASP A 460 -14.47 -10.46 -15.34
N ILE A 461 -15.64 -10.45 -14.70
CA ILE A 461 -16.02 -9.37 -13.82
C ILE A 461 -15.09 -9.47 -12.62
N PRO A 462 -14.34 -8.42 -12.24
CA PRO A 462 -13.45 -8.48 -11.09
C PRO A 462 -14.27 -8.95 -9.89
N MET A 463 -14.03 -10.19 -9.46
CA MET A 463 -14.50 -10.67 -8.18
C MET A 463 -13.96 -9.69 -7.14
N PHE A 464 -14.83 -9.27 -6.20
CA PHE A 464 -14.50 -8.33 -5.13
C PHE A 464 -13.04 -8.52 -4.69
N ILE A 465 -12.22 -7.55 -5.06
CA ILE A 465 -10.78 -7.51 -4.84
C ILE A 465 -10.54 -7.81 -3.37
N ASP A 466 -9.59 -8.70 -3.08
CA ASP A 466 -9.10 -8.95 -1.73
C ASP A 466 -8.90 -7.60 -1.03
N ALA A 467 -9.55 -7.42 0.12
CA ALA A 467 -9.58 -6.15 0.86
C ALA A 467 -8.18 -5.65 1.28
N LYS A 468 -7.13 -6.46 1.05
CA LYS A 468 -5.72 -6.12 1.22
C LYS A 468 -5.24 -4.96 0.34
N TYR A 469 -5.90 -4.68 -0.80
CA TYR A 469 -5.40 -3.73 -1.80
C TYR A 469 -6.13 -2.39 -1.88
N PHE A 470 -7.16 -2.18 -1.03
CA PHE A 470 -7.84 -0.88 -0.90
C PHE A 470 -7.62 -0.32 0.50
N THR A 471 -6.58 0.49 0.68
CA THR A 471 -6.64 1.57 1.67
C THR A 471 -7.43 2.72 1.07
N GLN A 472 -8.76 2.66 1.17
CA GLN A 472 -9.47 3.93 1.27
C GLN A 472 -8.93 4.63 2.53
N PRO A 473 -8.70 5.95 2.50
CA PRO A 473 -8.65 6.68 3.75
C PRO A 473 -9.99 6.41 4.40
N THR A 474 -9.99 5.62 5.47
CA THR A 474 -11.17 5.52 6.31
C THR A 474 -11.44 6.93 6.78
N GLU A 475 -12.42 7.58 6.14
CA GLU A 475 -13.21 8.57 6.84
C GLU A 475 -13.57 7.93 8.17
N ASN A 476 -13.39 8.67 9.25
CA ASN A 476 -13.84 8.30 10.57
C ASN A 476 -15.37 8.13 10.52
N ILE A 477 -15.82 7.00 10.00
CA ILE A 477 -17.18 6.52 10.20
C ILE A 477 -17.16 6.10 11.66
N SER A 478 -17.58 7.04 12.49
CA SER A 478 -18.17 6.77 13.79
C SER A 478 -19.37 5.86 13.57
N THR A 479 -19.10 4.57 13.33
CA THR A 479 -20.09 3.55 13.57
C THR A 479 -20.24 3.49 15.08
N ASN A 480 -21.29 4.15 15.57
CA ASN A 480 -21.93 3.81 16.83
C ASN A 480 -22.51 2.39 16.72
N ASN A 481 -21.67 1.41 16.42
CA ASN A 481 -21.94 0.04 16.79
C ASN A 481 -21.74 0.04 18.30
N GLY A 482 -22.80 -0.28 19.04
CA GLY A 482 -22.72 -0.46 20.48
C GLY A 482 -21.62 -1.46 20.81
N TYR A 483 -20.42 -0.95 21.08
CA TYR A 483 -19.39 -1.67 21.79
C TYR A 483 -20.02 -2.02 23.12
N SER A 484 -20.33 -3.29 23.35
CA SER A 484 -20.40 -3.77 24.72
C SER A 484 -19.01 -3.51 25.28
N GLU A 485 -18.89 -2.46 26.10
CA GLU A 485 -17.76 -2.22 26.98
C GLU A 485 -17.35 -3.56 27.57
N VAL A 486 -16.12 -4.01 27.31
CA VAL A 486 -15.58 -5.18 28.00
C VAL A 486 -15.51 -4.78 29.46
N PRO A 487 -16.30 -5.36 30.37
CA PRO A 487 -16.25 -4.94 31.76
C PRO A 487 -14.82 -5.10 32.27
N GLU A 488 -14.31 -4.11 33.01
CA GLU A 488 -13.06 -4.29 33.75
C GLU A 488 -13.25 -5.50 34.66
N THR A 489 -12.49 -6.57 34.40
CA THR A 489 -12.59 -7.80 35.19
C THR A 489 -11.23 -8.18 35.69
N VAL A 490 -11.15 -8.37 37.01
CA VAL A 490 -10.02 -9.03 37.67
C VAL A 490 -10.57 -10.28 38.35
N GLN A 491 -9.97 -11.43 38.05
CA GLN A 491 -10.30 -12.71 38.68
C GLN A 491 -9.04 -13.34 39.23
N ILE A 492 -9.12 -13.81 40.48
CA ILE A 492 -8.01 -14.44 41.18
C ILE A 492 -8.42 -15.86 41.56
N TYR A 493 -7.66 -16.85 41.08
CA TYR A 493 -7.97 -18.25 41.32
C TYR A 493 -6.71 -19.14 41.29
N PRO A 494 -6.73 -20.33 41.91
CA PRO A 494 -7.69 -20.75 42.92
C PRO A 494 -7.53 -19.96 44.22
N ASN A 495 -8.61 -19.81 44.97
CA ASN A 495 -8.59 -19.25 46.32
C ASN A 495 -9.57 -20.06 47.19
N PRO A 496 -9.10 -20.88 48.16
CA PRO A 496 -7.72 -21.00 48.65
C PRO A 496 -6.74 -21.58 47.64
N VAL A 497 -5.46 -21.23 47.79
CA VAL A 497 -4.36 -21.60 46.87
C VAL A 497 -3.38 -22.56 47.55
N THR A 498 -2.90 -23.57 46.81
CA THR A 498 -1.89 -24.53 47.30
C THR A 498 -0.51 -24.33 46.67
N ASP A 499 -0.47 -24.15 45.34
CA ASP A 499 0.81 -24.14 44.60
C ASP A 499 1.07 -22.81 43.87
N LYS A 500 0.06 -22.30 43.16
CA LYS A 500 0.16 -21.07 42.36
C LYS A 500 -1.15 -20.31 42.31
N VAL A 501 -1.06 -18.99 42.37
CA VAL A 501 -2.20 -18.08 42.16
C VAL A 501 -2.16 -17.58 40.73
N ILE A 502 -3.31 -17.59 40.08
CA ILE A 502 -3.54 -17.04 38.76
C ILE A 502 -4.31 -15.73 38.93
N VAL A 503 -3.76 -14.65 38.38
CA VAL A 503 -4.42 -13.34 38.32
C VAL A 503 -4.76 -13.04 36.87
N GLN A 504 -6.03 -13.16 36.52
CA GLN A 504 -6.57 -12.75 35.22
C GLN A 504 -7.05 -11.30 35.31
N TYR A 505 -6.67 -10.48 34.34
CA TYR A 505 -7.03 -9.05 34.32
C TYR A 505 -7.37 -8.57 32.90
N SER A 506 -8.28 -7.61 32.82
CA SER A 506 -8.59 -6.81 31.65
C SER A 506 -8.92 -5.39 32.09
N PHE A 507 -8.14 -4.43 31.61
CA PHE A 507 -8.30 -3.00 31.87
C PHE A 507 -8.62 -2.25 30.58
N GLN A 508 -9.41 -1.18 30.69
CA GLN A 508 -9.76 -0.32 29.55
C GLN A 508 -8.81 0.87 29.37
N ASP A 509 -7.93 1.12 30.34
CA ASP A 509 -7.08 2.32 30.34
C ASP A 509 -5.88 2.17 29.39
N GLU A 510 -5.78 3.07 28.42
CA GLU A 510 -4.75 3.03 27.36
C GLU A 510 -3.31 3.31 27.86
N ASP A 511 -3.14 3.90 29.06
CA ASP A 511 -1.92 4.66 29.37
C ASP A 511 -1.31 4.47 30.78
N ILE A 512 -1.46 3.30 31.42
CA ILE A 512 -0.99 3.18 32.83
C ILE A 512 -0.30 1.85 33.16
N SER A 513 0.90 1.96 33.75
CA SER A 513 1.67 0.84 34.31
C SER A 513 1.04 0.32 35.60
N TYR A 514 0.28 -0.78 35.50
CA TYR A 514 -0.29 -1.48 36.65
C TYR A 514 0.75 -2.41 37.30
N PHE A 515 0.58 -2.65 38.61
CA PHE A 515 1.36 -3.60 39.38
C PHE A 515 0.44 -4.56 40.13
N ILE A 516 0.76 -5.84 40.09
CA ILE A 516 0.24 -6.81 41.05
C ILE A 516 1.12 -6.78 42.28
N GLN A 517 0.52 -6.53 43.44
CA GLN A 517 1.22 -6.49 44.72
C GLN A 517 0.61 -7.46 45.72
N LEU A 518 1.47 -8.23 46.40
CA LEU A 518 1.06 -9.15 47.46
C LEU A 518 1.55 -8.65 48.81
N PHE A 519 0.64 -8.53 49.77
CA PHE A 519 0.90 -8.10 51.14
C PHE A 519 0.59 -9.20 52.14
N SER A 520 1.36 -9.23 53.22
CA SER A 520 0.99 -10.00 54.42
C SER A 520 -0.20 -9.34 55.16
N CYS A 521 -0.82 -10.07 56.10
CA CYS A 521 -1.92 -9.53 56.92
C CYS A 521 -1.52 -8.33 57.80
N ASP A 522 -0.24 -8.19 58.14
CA ASP A 522 0.34 -7.04 58.85
C ASP A 522 0.70 -5.87 57.90
N GLY A 523 0.37 -5.97 56.62
CA GLY A 523 0.53 -4.90 55.64
C GLY A 523 1.94 -4.77 55.04
N LYS A 524 2.82 -5.76 55.25
CA LYS A 524 4.15 -5.77 54.65
C LYS A 524 4.08 -6.22 53.20
N LEU A 525 4.65 -5.44 52.29
CA LEU A 525 4.78 -5.82 50.87
C LEU A 525 5.75 -7.00 50.74
N LEU A 526 5.31 -8.05 50.07
CA LEU A 526 6.07 -9.29 49.87
C LEU A 526 6.46 -9.50 48.40
N LEU A 527 5.61 -9.09 47.46
CA LEU A 527 5.82 -9.23 46.03
C LEU A 527 5.26 -8.03 45.28
N SER A 528 5.92 -7.59 44.22
CA SER A 528 5.44 -6.57 43.29
C SER A 528 5.84 -6.95 41.86
N LEU A 529 4.85 -7.20 40.99
CA LEU A 529 5.05 -7.59 39.60
C LEU A 529 4.45 -6.52 38.67
N PRO A 530 5.24 -5.93 37.74
CA PRO A 530 4.70 -5.00 36.75
C PRO A 530 3.89 -5.73 35.68
N LEU A 531 2.71 -5.22 35.36
CA LEU A 531 1.91 -5.65 34.23
C LEU A 531 2.40 -4.95 32.96
N ARG A 532 2.67 -5.73 31.91
CA ARG A 532 3.23 -5.23 30.64
C ARG A 532 2.19 -5.05 29.54
N GLN A 533 0.97 -5.48 29.79
CA GLN A 533 -0.15 -5.51 28.86
C GLN A 533 -1.43 -5.15 29.62
N GLN A 534 -2.44 -4.64 28.92
CA GLN A 534 -3.73 -4.24 29.51
C GLN A 534 -4.64 -5.44 29.80
N ILE A 535 -4.37 -6.56 29.14
CA ILE A 535 -5.11 -7.83 29.28
C ILE A 535 -4.07 -8.93 29.43
N GLY A 536 -4.26 -9.81 30.40
CA GLY A 536 -3.31 -10.89 30.60
C GLY A 536 -3.62 -11.77 31.79
N LEU A 537 -2.69 -12.67 32.03
CA LEU A 537 -2.71 -13.60 33.15
C LEU A 537 -1.30 -13.64 33.74
N GLU A 538 -1.16 -13.26 35.01
CA GLU A 538 0.07 -13.46 35.76
C GLU A 538 -0.06 -14.67 36.67
N GLU A 539 0.93 -15.57 36.60
CA GLU A 539 1.07 -16.69 37.54
C GLU A 539 2.03 -16.29 38.66
N ILE A 540 1.60 -16.43 39.91
CA ILE A 540 2.41 -16.19 41.10
C ILE A 540 2.65 -17.51 41.79
N GLU A 541 3.91 -17.95 41.82
CA GLU A 541 4.31 -19.11 42.62
C GLU A 541 4.28 -18.77 44.11
N ILE A 542 3.60 -19.60 44.91
CA ILE A 542 3.42 -19.32 46.34
C ILE A 542 4.28 -20.18 47.28
N ASN A 543 5.14 -21.04 46.71
CA ASN A 543 5.99 -21.97 47.46
C ASN A 543 6.90 -21.29 48.50
N GLY A 544 7.25 -20.02 48.27
CA GLY A 544 8.06 -19.21 49.19
C GLY A 544 7.30 -18.57 50.36
N PHE A 545 5.97 -18.69 50.42
CA PHE A 545 5.14 -18.09 51.47
C PHE A 545 4.70 -19.12 52.51
N ASN A 546 4.45 -18.64 53.74
CA ASN A 546 3.93 -19.48 54.82
C ASN A 546 2.41 -19.66 54.67
N PRO A 547 1.82 -20.75 55.18
CA PRO A 547 0.36 -20.88 55.24
C PRO A 547 -0.26 -19.70 56.01
N GLY A 548 -1.32 -19.11 55.45
CA GLY A 548 -1.91 -17.91 56.02
C GLY A 548 -2.76 -17.12 55.03
N ASN A 549 -3.29 -16.00 55.51
CA ASN A 549 -4.04 -15.07 54.67
C ASN A 549 -3.11 -13.97 54.13
N TYR A 550 -3.35 -13.54 52.91
CA TYR A 550 -2.61 -12.48 52.25
C TYR A 550 -3.59 -11.56 51.51
N ILE A 551 -3.14 -10.35 51.20
CA ILE A 551 -3.92 -9.38 50.43
C ILE A 551 -3.22 -9.19 49.09
N LEU A 552 -3.90 -9.53 48.01
CA LEU A 552 -3.45 -9.27 46.65
C LEU A 552 -4.15 -8.02 46.14
N THR A 553 -3.39 -7.08 45.61
CA THR A 553 -3.91 -5.84 45.04
C THR A 553 -3.39 -5.66 43.62
N ILE A 554 -4.22 -5.07 42.76
CA ILE A 554 -3.78 -4.55 41.47
C ILE A 554 -3.97 -3.04 41.50
N ARG A 555 -2.89 -2.30 41.30
CA ARG A 555 -2.90 -0.84 41.41
C ARG A 555 -1.94 -0.17 40.44
N ASN A 556 -2.22 1.08 40.09
CA ASN A 556 -1.26 1.97 39.46
C ASN A 556 -0.75 3.00 40.50
N ALA A 557 -0.04 4.03 40.02
CA ALA A 557 0.49 5.09 40.88
C ALA A 557 -0.60 5.95 41.54
N ILE A 558 -1.81 5.97 40.98
CA ILE A 558 -2.89 6.91 41.29
C ILE A 558 -4.04 6.21 42.04
N GLU A 559 -4.38 4.97 41.68
CA GLU A 559 -5.53 4.23 42.22
C GLU A 559 -5.29 2.71 42.35
N ILE A 560 -6.14 2.07 43.17
CA ILE A 560 -6.23 0.61 43.33
C ILE A 560 -7.44 0.13 42.53
N LYS A 561 -7.21 -0.72 41.52
CA LYS A 561 -8.26 -1.29 40.66
C LYS A 561 -8.93 -2.52 41.27
N HIS A 562 -8.17 -3.35 41.99
CA HIS A 562 -8.71 -4.56 42.62
C HIS A 562 -8.00 -4.88 43.93
N ILE A 563 -8.75 -5.42 44.88
CA ILE A 563 -8.22 -5.94 46.15
C ILE A 563 -8.93 -7.25 46.49
N GLU A 564 -8.16 -8.28 46.79
CA GLU A 564 -8.71 -9.57 47.17
C GLU A 564 -7.88 -10.25 48.25
N LYS A 565 -8.57 -10.89 49.19
CA LYS A 565 -7.94 -11.73 50.19
C LYS A 565 -7.69 -13.11 49.59
N ILE A 566 -6.44 -13.54 49.56
CA ILE A 566 -6.07 -14.91 49.19
C ILE A 566 -5.70 -15.73 50.44
N THR A 567 -6.09 -17.00 50.48
CA THR A 567 -5.71 -17.92 51.55
C THR A 567 -4.75 -18.96 51.01
N ILE A 568 -3.52 -19.00 51.53
CA ILE A 568 -2.51 -19.99 51.19
C ILE A 568 -2.64 -21.19 52.13
N ASN A 569 -2.99 -22.35 51.55
CA ASN A 569 -2.99 -23.65 52.21
C ASN A 569 -1.75 -24.42 51.79
N LYS A 570 -1.15 -25.19 52.71
CA LYS A 570 -0.13 -26.19 52.38
C LYS A 570 -0.68 -27.57 52.64
#